data_AF-A0A348MY18-F1
#
_entry.id   AF-A0A348MY18-F1
#
_cell.length_a   1.000
_cell.length_b   1.000
_cell.length_c   1.000
_cell.angle_alpha   90.00
_cell.angle_beta   90.00
_cell.angle_gamma   90.00
#
_symmetry.space_group_name_H-M   'P 1'
#
loop_
_entity.id
_entity.type
_entity.pdbx_description
1 polymer ?
#
loop_
_entity_poly.entity_id
_entity_poly.type
_entity_poly.pdbx_seq_one_letter_code
_entity_poly.pdbx_strand_id
1 'polypeptide(L)'
;MKDLHFFISCKEQVVNIELFHTQYDIAYQLSLFIQTQANTPFGLVAGSELQTNLIMLFAQCQRERNIHITNKEQIIRDCMYYISVHVQHVNVVNYLIFPNQARYEYPHFSQSYTKEHSPQYLIVNVSGSMQSIDNIDMLNLFKFIRESYKKTGRFIHDIQYIDNNIIALDFT
;
A
#
# COMPACT_ATOMS: atom_id res chain seq x y z
N MET A 1 -15.96 25.05 -6.89
CA MET A 1 -15.03 24.39 -5.95
C MET A 1 -13.63 24.76 -6.38
N LYS A 2 -12.74 25.12 -5.45
CA LYS A 2 -11.35 25.47 -5.74
C LYS A 2 -10.44 24.45 -5.08
N ASP A 3 -9.37 24.09 -5.77
CA ASP A 3 -8.55 22.94 -5.43
C ASP A 3 -7.61 23.25 -4.26
N LEU A 4 -7.67 22.40 -3.23
CA LEU A 4 -6.65 22.35 -2.19
C LEU A 4 -5.41 21.65 -2.75
N HIS A 5 -4.26 22.31 -2.68
CA HIS A 5 -2.98 21.69 -2.97
C HIS A 5 -2.53 20.83 -1.79
N PHE A 6 -1.63 19.88 -2.03
CA PHE A 6 -1.05 19.08 -0.96
C PHE A 6 0.44 18.80 -1.18
N PHE A 7 1.13 18.57 -0.07
CA PHE A 7 2.52 18.14 -0.02
C PHE A 7 2.66 16.97 0.97
N ILE A 8 3.47 15.98 0.63
CA ILE A 8 3.71 14.80 1.45
C ILE A 8 5.18 14.81 1.88
N SER A 9 5.42 14.62 3.17
CA SER A 9 6.76 14.38 3.70
C SER A 9 6.74 13.23 4.70
N CYS A 10 7.90 12.62 4.92
CA CYS A 10 8.06 11.65 5.99
C CYS A 10 9.33 11.96 6.77
N LYS A 11 9.21 11.87 8.11
CA LYS A 11 10.33 11.87 9.02
C LYS A 11 10.12 10.73 10.00
N GLU A 12 11.10 9.83 10.07
CA GLU A 12 11.06 8.64 10.93
C GLU A 12 9.81 7.79 10.65
N GLN A 13 8.91 7.67 11.63
CA GLN A 13 7.67 6.89 11.56
C GLN A 13 6.44 7.77 11.30
N VAL A 14 6.61 9.04 10.94
CA VAL A 14 5.50 9.97 10.73
C VAL A 14 5.45 10.42 9.28
N VAL A 15 4.30 10.20 8.65
CA VAL A 15 3.96 10.76 7.33
C VAL A 15 3.10 11.99 7.56
N ASN A 16 3.58 13.13 7.10
CA ASN A 16 2.85 14.39 7.16
C ASN A 16 2.28 14.72 5.79
N ILE A 17 0.99 15.04 5.75
CA ILE A 17 0.31 15.59 4.58
C ILE A 17 -0.12 17.00 4.91
N GLU A 18 0.50 17.97 4.26
CA GLU A 18 0.11 19.37 4.35
C GLU A 18 -0.90 19.66 3.25
N LEU A 19 -2.10 20.12 3.63
CA LEU A 19 -3.16 20.59 2.75
C LEU A 19 -3.18 22.11 2.79
N PHE A 20 -3.09 22.78 1.65
CA PHE A 20 -3.01 24.24 1.65
C PHE A 20 -3.71 24.91 0.46
N HIS A 21 -4.11 26.17 0.65
CA HIS A 21 -4.67 27.02 -0.39
C HIS A 21 -4.12 28.45 -0.24
N THR A 22 -3.29 28.86 -1.19
CA THR A 22 -2.55 30.14 -1.14
C THR A 22 -3.45 31.37 -1.18
N GLN A 23 -4.52 31.37 -2.01
CA GLN A 23 -5.43 32.51 -2.10
C GLN A 23 -6.20 32.82 -0.80
N TYR A 24 -6.48 31.80 0.01
CA TYR A 24 -7.29 31.92 1.23
C TYR A 24 -6.46 31.85 2.51
N ASP A 25 -5.13 31.75 2.38
CA ASP A 25 -4.20 31.59 3.50
C ASP A 25 -4.60 30.44 4.45
N ILE A 26 -4.96 29.31 3.84
CA ILE A 26 -5.36 28.09 4.56
C ILE A 26 -4.21 27.10 4.47
N ALA A 27 -3.76 26.57 5.62
CA ALA A 27 -2.82 25.45 5.70
C ALA A 27 -3.19 24.53 6.87
N TYR A 28 -3.20 23.22 6.62
CA TYR A 28 -3.51 22.18 7.59
C TYR A 28 -2.57 21.00 7.44
N GLN A 29 -1.99 20.54 8.54
CA GLN A 29 -1.16 19.34 8.55
C GLN A 29 -1.93 18.15 9.12
N LEU A 30 -1.99 17.07 8.36
CA LEU A 30 -2.41 15.75 8.81
C LEU A 30 -1.16 14.94 9.12
N SER A 31 -1.09 14.39 10.33
CA SER A 31 0.07 13.58 10.76
C SER A 31 -0.40 12.14 10.96
N LEU A 32 0.16 11.22 10.16
CA LEU A 32 -0.09 9.79 10.24
C LEU A 32 1.13 9.10 10.86
N PHE A 33 0.91 8.35 11.93
CA PHE A 33 1.94 7.49 12.51
C PHE A 33 1.93 6.11 11.86
N ILE A 34 3.06 5.71 11.31
CA ILE A 34 3.28 4.41 10.68
C ILE A 34 3.71 3.42 11.77
N GLN A 35 2.85 2.44 12.04
CA GLN A 35 3.11 1.40 13.03
C GLN A 35 4.34 0.56 12.67
N THR A 36 4.90 -0.11 13.69
CA THR A 36 6.09 -0.98 13.56
C THR A 36 5.81 -2.39 13.02
N GLN A 37 4.59 -2.64 12.51
CA GLN A 37 4.22 -3.93 11.96
C GLN A 37 4.31 -3.92 10.44
N ALA A 38 4.88 -4.98 9.86
CA ALA A 38 5.00 -5.14 8.43
C ALA A 38 3.64 -5.19 7.74
N ASN A 39 3.43 -4.33 6.74
CA ASN A 39 2.19 -4.29 5.97
C ASN A 39 2.43 -3.75 4.54
N THR A 40 1.44 -3.86 3.67
CA THR A 40 1.44 -3.20 2.36
C THR A 40 1.42 -1.68 2.54
N PRO A 41 1.84 -0.88 1.53
CA PRO A 41 1.71 0.57 1.61
C PRO A 41 0.29 1.03 1.95
N PHE A 42 -0.73 0.43 1.33
CA PHE A 42 -2.13 0.73 1.68
C PHE A 42 -2.45 0.41 3.14
N GLY A 43 -2.06 -0.79 3.62
CA GLY A 43 -2.31 -1.19 5.00
C GLY A 43 -1.69 -0.24 6.03
N LEU A 44 -0.58 0.42 5.69
CA LEU A 44 0.09 1.42 6.54
C LEU A 44 -0.55 2.81 6.51
N VAL A 45 -1.33 3.15 5.48
CA VAL A 45 -1.92 4.51 5.34
C VAL A 45 -3.43 4.57 5.45
N ALA A 46 -4.12 3.52 5.04
CA ALA A 46 -5.58 3.48 4.90
C ALA A 46 -6.18 2.14 5.37
N GLY A 47 -5.37 1.24 5.95
CA GLY A 47 -5.85 -0.03 6.51
C GLY A 47 -6.89 0.18 7.62
N SER A 48 -7.89 -0.70 7.66
CA SER A 48 -8.95 -0.71 8.68
C SER A 48 -8.44 -1.01 10.09
N GLU A 49 -7.36 -1.79 10.18
CA GLU A 49 -6.78 -2.24 11.45
C GLU A 49 -5.99 -1.13 12.19
N LEU A 50 -5.76 0.00 11.53
CA LEU A 50 -5.05 1.13 12.12
C LEU A 50 -5.99 1.92 13.05
N GLN A 51 -5.51 2.22 14.26
CA GLN A 51 -6.21 3.12 15.19
C GLN A 51 -6.42 4.51 14.61
N THR A 52 -5.54 4.96 13.72
CA THR A 52 -5.65 6.22 12.99
C THR A 52 -5.08 6.02 11.60
N ASN A 53 -5.89 6.29 10.57
CA ASN A 53 -5.50 6.21 9.16
C ASN A 53 -5.92 7.50 8.42
N LEU A 54 -5.48 7.64 7.16
CA LEU A 54 -5.76 8.85 6.37
C LEU A 54 -7.25 9.10 6.15
N ILE A 55 -8.05 8.05 5.99
CA ILE A 55 -9.50 8.17 5.79
C ILE A 55 -10.13 8.86 7.02
N MET A 56 -9.74 8.43 8.22
CA MET A 56 -10.19 9.05 9.48
C MET A 56 -9.69 10.48 9.63
N LEU A 57 -8.41 10.74 9.31
CA LEU A 57 -7.81 12.08 9.38
C LEU A 57 -8.48 13.06 8.42
N PHE A 58 -8.82 12.64 7.20
CA PHE A 58 -9.60 13.47 6.28
C PHE A 58 -10.99 13.78 6.83
N ALA A 59 -11.70 12.77 7.36
CA ALA A 59 -13.02 12.97 7.92
C ALA A 59 -13.00 13.94 9.13
N GLN A 60 -11.99 13.82 9.99
CA GLN A 60 -11.78 14.73 11.11
C GLN A 60 -11.50 16.15 10.63
N CYS A 61 -10.55 16.34 9.71
CA CYS A 61 -10.19 17.64 9.17
C CYS A 61 -11.37 18.34 8.50
N GLN A 62 -12.14 17.63 7.67
CA GLN A 62 -13.33 18.18 7.04
C GLN A 62 -14.36 18.67 8.07
N ARG A 63 -14.55 17.92 9.16
CA ARG A 63 -15.48 18.28 10.24
C ARG A 63 -15.00 19.49 11.03
N GLU A 64 -13.74 19.50 11.45
CA GLU A 64 -13.19 20.54 12.32
C GLU A 64 -12.96 21.86 11.59
N ARG A 65 -12.63 21.80 10.30
CA ARG A 65 -12.22 22.97 9.51
C ARG A 65 -13.29 23.44 8.52
N ASN A 66 -14.42 22.75 8.46
CA ASN A 66 -15.51 23.02 7.50
C ASN A 66 -15.00 23.11 6.05
N ILE A 67 -14.07 22.22 5.69
CA ILE A 67 -13.52 22.10 4.33
C ILE A 67 -14.03 20.82 3.67
N HIS A 68 -13.95 20.78 2.34
CA HIS A 68 -14.24 19.58 1.56
C HIS A 68 -12.99 19.15 0.79
N ILE A 69 -12.51 17.93 1.05
CA ILE A 69 -11.36 17.34 0.37
C ILE A 69 -11.90 16.40 -0.70
N THR A 70 -11.71 16.71 -1.98
CA THR A 70 -12.22 15.93 -3.11
C THR A 70 -11.26 14.89 -3.65
N ASN A 71 -9.97 15.15 -3.54
CA ASN A 71 -8.88 14.35 -4.10
C ASN A 71 -8.32 13.30 -3.12
N LYS A 72 -9.14 12.81 -2.17
CA LYS A 72 -8.69 11.89 -1.11
C LYS A 72 -8.01 10.63 -1.66
N GLU A 73 -8.59 10.02 -2.69
CA GLU A 73 -8.04 8.81 -3.31
C GLU A 73 -6.67 9.07 -3.94
N GLN A 74 -6.49 10.23 -4.58
CA GLN A 74 -5.22 10.63 -5.15
C GLN A 74 -4.18 10.84 -4.04
N ILE A 75 -4.53 11.55 -2.97
CA ILE A 75 -3.65 11.77 -1.83
C ILE A 75 -3.24 10.42 -1.21
N ILE A 76 -4.16 9.47 -1.06
CA ILE A 76 -3.86 8.11 -0.57
C ILE A 76 -2.86 7.40 -1.49
N ARG A 77 -3.09 7.42 -2.81
CA ARG A 77 -2.18 6.81 -3.80
C ARG A 77 -0.78 7.43 -3.73
N ASP A 78 -0.71 8.75 -3.65
CA ASP A 78 0.57 9.45 -3.57
C ASP A 78 1.28 9.18 -2.24
N CYS A 79 0.53 9.03 -1.14
CA CYS A 79 1.08 8.58 0.14
C CYS A 79 1.61 7.15 0.05
N MET A 80 0.84 6.22 -0.54
CA MET A 80 1.29 4.84 -0.77
C MET A 80 2.58 4.79 -1.57
N TYR A 81 2.65 5.54 -2.67
CA TYR A 81 3.86 5.65 -3.47
C TYR A 81 5.02 6.22 -2.64
N TYR A 82 4.78 7.34 -1.95
CA TYR A 82 5.81 8.00 -1.14
C TYR A 82 6.41 7.06 -0.09
N ILE A 83 5.57 6.32 0.65
CA ILE A 83 6.09 5.38 1.65
C ILE A 83 6.77 4.16 1.04
N SER A 84 6.32 3.72 -0.14
CA SER A 84 6.93 2.58 -0.85
C SER A 84 8.39 2.86 -1.23
N VAL A 85 8.71 4.14 -1.50
CA VAL A 85 10.03 4.60 -1.96
C VAL A 85 10.88 5.18 -0.82
N HIS A 86 10.28 5.93 0.12
CA HIS A 86 11.03 6.82 1.00
C HIS A 86 11.04 6.43 2.49
N VAL A 87 10.22 5.47 2.93
CA VAL A 87 10.20 5.02 4.34
C VAL A 87 11.14 3.82 4.53
N GLN A 88 11.92 3.83 5.63
CA GLN A 88 12.95 2.81 5.90
C GLN A 88 12.37 1.43 6.27
N HIS A 89 12.50 0.52 5.30
CA HIS A 89 12.81 -0.92 5.32
C HIS A 89 12.08 -1.93 6.21
N VAL A 90 11.70 -1.65 7.46
CA VAL A 90 11.25 -2.77 8.33
C VAL A 90 9.76 -3.07 8.19
N ASN A 91 8.94 -2.04 7.96
CA ASN A 91 7.49 -2.18 8.04
C ASN A 91 6.81 -2.16 6.67
N VAL A 92 7.51 -1.76 5.61
CA VAL A 92 6.92 -1.62 4.27
C VAL A 92 7.17 -2.87 3.45
N VAL A 93 6.10 -3.60 3.16
CA VAL A 93 6.11 -4.77 2.28
C VAL A 93 5.78 -4.31 0.87
N ASN A 94 6.79 -4.18 0.01
CA ASN A 94 6.60 -3.93 -1.41
C ASN A 94 6.48 -5.23 -2.21
N TYR A 95 7.09 -6.32 -1.72
CA TYR A 95 7.16 -7.59 -2.44
C TYR A 95 6.86 -8.78 -1.52
N LEU A 96 6.07 -9.71 -2.05
CA LEU A 96 5.90 -11.05 -1.53
C LEU A 96 6.77 -11.99 -2.36
N ILE A 97 7.65 -12.74 -1.70
CA ILE A 97 8.60 -13.62 -2.35
C ILE A 97 8.29 -15.05 -1.93
N PHE A 98 7.67 -15.80 -2.83
CA PHE A 98 7.47 -17.24 -2.67
C PHE A 98 8.78 -17.95 -3.00
N PRO A 99 9.39 -18.68 -2.06
CA PRO A 99 10.74 -19.24 -2.19
C PRO A 99 10.83 -20.38 -3.22
N ASN A 100 9.68 -20.94 -3.63
CA ASN A 100 9.61 -22.14 -4.44
C ASN A 100 8.46 -22.06 -5.44
N GLN A 101 8.77 -22.00 -6.74
CA GLN A 101 7.74 -21.98 -7.79
C GLN A 101 6.95 -23.31 -7.94
N ALA A 102 7.51 -24.42 -7.48
CA ALA A 102 6.90 -25.74 -7.62
C ALA A 102 5.92 -26.10 -6.49
N ARG A 103 6.18 -25.63 -5.27
CA ARG A 103 5.45 -25.96 -4.04
C ARG A 103 5.10 -24.70 -3.24
N TYR A 104 3.90 -24.68 -2.65
CA TYR A 104 3.52 -23.61 -1.76
C TYR A 104 4.34 -23.64 -0.47
N GLU A 105 4.98 -22.51 -0.20
CA GLU A 105 5.65 -22.15 1.03
C GLU A 105 5.25 -20.69 1.33
N TYR A 106 5.08 -20.35 2.61
CA TYR A 106 4.64 -19.00 2.98
C TYR A 106 5.66 -17.95 2.50
N PRO A 107 5.22 -16.85 1.88
CA PRO A 107 6.15 -15.91 1.26
C PRO A 107 6.94 -15.13 2.31
N HIS A 108 8.16 -14.74 1.94
CA HIS A 108 8.92 -13.74 2.67
C HIS A 108 8.48 -12.34 2.25
N PHE A 109 8.51 -11.40 3.19
CA PHE A 109 8.18 -10.00 2.96
C PHE A 109 9.44 -9.19 2.76
N SER A 110 9.45 -8.34 1.74
CA SER A 110 10.60 -7.49 1.47
C SER A 110 10.19 -6.15 0.83
N GLN A 111 11.03 -5.13 1.02
CA GLN A 111 10.93 -3.88 0.28
C GLN A 111 11.62 -3.95 -1.10
N SER A 112 12.46 -4.96 -1.33
CA SER A 112 13.17 -5.18 -2.61
C SER A 112 13.27 -6.67 -2.94
N TYR A 113 13.15 -7.04 -4.22
CA TYR A 113 13.36 -8.42 -4.69
C TYR A 113 14.72 -8.66 -5.32
N THR A 114 15.62 -7.66 -5.31
CA THR A 114 16.85 -7.69 -6.13
C THR A 114 17.76 -8.86 -5.81
N LYS A 115 17.77 -9.35 -4.56
CA LYS A 115 18.55 -10.53 -4.15
C LYS A 115 17.89 -11.85 -4.57
N GLU A 116 16.59 -11.83 -4.79
CA GLU A 116 15.74 -12.99 -5.10
C GLU A 116 15.27 -12.99 -6.56
N HIS A 117 15.90 -12.18 -7.44
CA HIS A 117 15.57 -12.09 -8.85
C HIS A 117 16.06 -13.34 -9.62
N SER A 118 15.33 -14.45 -9.45
CA SER A 118 15.60 -15.73 -10.07
C SER A 118 14.28 -16.47 -10.36
N PRO A 119 14.19 -17.24 -11.47
CA PRO A 119 13.00 -18.03 -11.82
C PRO A 119 12.69 -19.17 -10.84
N GLN A 120 13.56 -19.41 -9.85
CA GLN A 120 13.27 -20.29 -8.72
C GLN A 120 12.13 -19.72 -7.84
N TYR A 121 12.06 -18.39 -7.74
CA TYR A 121 11.10 -17.67 -6.91
C TYR A 121 9.87 -17.28 -7.72
N LEU A 122 8.73 -17.11 -7.05
CA LEU A 122 7.61 -16.34 -7.60
C LEU A 122 7.47 -15.07 -6.77
N ILE A 123 7.52 -13.92 -7.43
CA ILE A 123 7.55 -12.61 -6.79
C ILE A 123 6.27 -11.86 -7.14
N VAL A 124 5.66 -11.24 -6.14
CA VAL A 124 4.49 -10.37 -6.32
C VAL A 124 4.81 -8.99 -5.77
N ASN A 125 4.79 -7.99 -6.64
CA ASN A 125 4.83 -6.58 -6.24
C ASN A 125 3.46 -6.20 -5.68
N VAL A 126 3.42 -5.88 -4.39
CA VAL A 126 2.23 -5.47 -3.63
C VAL A 126 2.19 -3.98 -3.30
N SER A 127 3.13 -3.19 -3.82
CA SER A 127 3.16 -1.74 -3.58
C SER A 127 1.90 -1.01 -4.06
N GLY A 128 1.26 -1.52 -5.11
CA GLY A 128 -0.01 -1.02 -5.64
C GLY A 128 -1.26 -1.67 -5.04
N SER A 129 -1.13 -2.55 -4.04
CA SER A 129 -2.28 -3.19 -3.38
C SER A 129 -3.14 -2.16 -2.67
N MET A 130 -4.47 -2.26 -2.80
CA MET A 130 -5.45 -1.48 -2.02
C MET A 130 -5.98 -2.28 -0.81
N GLN A 131 -5.19 -3.24 -0.31
CA GLN A 131 -5.53 -4.11 0.80
C GLN A 131 -4.34 -4.25 1.74
N SER A 132 -4.62 -4.41 3.04
CA SER A 132 -3.64 -4.83 4.04
C SER A 132 -3.12 -6.23 3.74
N ILE A 133 -1.90 -6.53 4.19
CA ILE A 133 -1.23 -7.82 3.99
C ILE A 133 -2.06 -9.00 4.51
N ASP A 134 -2.72 -8.82 5.66
CA ASP A 134 -3.54 -9.85 6.31
C ASP A 134 -4.81 -10.19 5.53
N ASN A 135 -5.22 -9.33 4.60
CA ASN A 135 -6.40 -9.53 3.77
C ASN A 135 -6.06 -10.20 2.42
N ILE A 136 -4.79 -10.51 2.16
CA ILE A 136 -4.35 -11.18 0.93
C ILE A 136 -4.36 -12.69 1.15
N ASP A 137 -5.17 -13.43 0.38
CA ASP A 137 -5.12 -14.90 0.35
C ASP A 137 -3.83 -15.38 -0.34
N MET A 138 -2.80 -15.65 0.47
CA MET A 138 -1.49 -16.08 0.00
C MET A 138 -1.51 -17.39 -0.78
N LEU A 139 -2.41 -18.31 -0.45
CA LEU A 139 -2.49 -19.62 -1.09
C LEU A 139 -3.09 -19.51 -2.48
N ASN A 140 -4.20 -18.76 -2.61
CA ASN A 140 -4.84 -18.55 -3.90
C ASN A 140 -3.99 -17.64 -4.81
N LEU A 141 -3.34 -16.62 -4.23
CA LEU A 141 -2.33 -15.82 -4.94
C LEU A 141 -1.21 -16.71 -5.50
N PHE A 142 -0.64 -17.59 -4.69
CA PHE A 142 0.40 -18.54 -5.13
C PHE A 142 -0.07 -19.43 -6.29
N LYS A 143 -1.26 -20.04 -6.17
CA LYS A 143 -1.82 -20.90 -7.22
C LYS A 143 -1.93 -20.13 -8.54
N PHE A 144 -2.44 -18.90 -8.49
CA PHE A 144 -2.59 -18.07 -9.67
C PHE A 144 -1.24 -17.76 -10.34
N ILE A 145 -0.27 -17.22 -9.59
CA ILE A 145 1.01 -16.82 -10.16
C ILE A 145 1.82 -18.01 -10.65
N ARG A 146 1.67 -19.19 -10.02
CA ARG A 146 2.27 -20.44 -10.49
C ARG A 146 1.70 -20.89 -11.82
N GLU A 147 0.37 -20.88 -11.98
CA GLU A 147 -0.25 -21.24 -13.25
C GLU A 147 0.07 -20.21 -14.35
N SER A 148 0.18 -18.93 -14.00
CA SER A 148 0.66 -17.88 -14.90
C SER A 148 2.12 -18.13 -15.33
N TYR A 149 3.01 -18.49 -14.39
CA TYR A 149 4.40 -18.83 -14.67
C TYR A 149 4.53 -20.02 -15.63
N LYS A 150 3.77 -21.10 -15.42
CA LYS A 150 3.77 -22.27 -16.34
C LYS A 150 3.38 -21.89 -17.78
N LYS A 151 2.50 -20.91 -17.96
CA LYS A 151 2.01 -20.48 -19.28
C LYS A 151 2.94 -19.47 -19.95
N THR A 152 3.54 -18.57 -19.18
CA THR A 152 4.22 -17.36 -19.71
C THR A 152 5.72 -17.32 -19.43
N GLY A 153 6.22 -18.12 -18.50
CA GLY A 153 7.57 -18.01 -17.96
C GLY A 153 7.79 -16.79 -17.06
N ARG A 154 6.77 -15.94 -16.83
CA ARG A 154 6.89 -14.73 -16.01
C ARG A 154 6.80 -15.08 -14.52
N PHE A 155 7.86 -14.79 -13.79
CA PHE A 155 7.97 -15.09 -12.35
C PHE A 155 7.79 -13.87 -11.44
N ILE A 156 7.58 -12.67 -12.01
CA ILE A 156 7.31 -11.42 -11.27
C ILE A 156 5.98 -10.83 -11.73
N HIS A 157 5.06 -10.55 -10.82
CA HIS A 157 3.73 -10.04 -11.11
C HIS A 157 3.41 -8.80 -10.27
N ASP A 158 2.66 -7.84 -10.81
CA ASP A 158 2.10 -6.74 -10.01
C ASP A 158 0.70 -7.09 -9.56
N ILE A 159 0.42 -6.96 -8.26
CA ILE A 159 -0.85 -7.41 -7.66
C ILE A 159 -2.07 -6.71 -8.26
N GLN A 160 -1.92 -5.47 -8.74
CA GLN A 160 -2.98 -4.68 -9.37
C GLN A 160 -3.50 -5.26 -10.70
N TYR A 161 -2.76 -6.20 -11.30
CA TYR A 161 -3.15 -6.89 -12.54
C TYR A 161 -3.58 -8.34 -12.29
N ILE A 162 -3.62 -8.76 -11.03
CA ILE A 162 -4.14 -10.07 -10.62
C ILE A 162 -5.61 -9.87 -10.25
N ASP A 163 -6.49 -10.67 -10.85
CA ASP A 163 -7.95 -10.52 -10.72
C ASP A 163 -8.39 -10.48 -9.25
N ASN A 164 -9.14 -9.43 -8.87
CA ASN A 164 -9.57 -9.17 -7.49
C ASN A 164 -10.41 -10.32 -6.91
N ASN A 165 -11.10 -11.10 -7.76
CA ASN A 165 -11.89 -12.26 -7.35
C ASN A 165 -11.04 -13.45 -6.86
N ILE A 166 -9.72 -13.42 -7.06
CA ILE A 166 -8.78 -14.46 -6.61
C ILE A 166 -8.10 -14.04 -5.29
N ILE A 167 -8.18 -12.75 -4.95
CA ILE A 167 -7.50 -12.11 -3.81
C ILE A 167 -8.48 -11.83 -2.67
N ALA A 168 -9.78 -11.67 -2.97
CA ALA A 168 -10.81 -11.49 -1.96
C ALA A 168 -11.08 -12.80 -1.21
N LEU A 169 -10.83 -12.82 0.11
CA LEU A 169 -11.63 -13.64 1.00
C LEU A 169 -13.07 -13.11 0.90
N ASP A 170 -14.03 -13.99 0.63
CA ASP A 170 -15.45 -13.66 0.58
C ASP A 170 -15.82 -12.83 1.82
N PHE A 171 -16.07 -11.54 1.62
CA PHE A 171 -16.76 -10.71 2.61
C PHE A 171 -18.27 -10.96 2.42
N THR A 172 -18.74 -12.11 2.88
CA THR A 172 -20.15 -12.36 3.16
C THR A 172 -20.36 -12.65 4.63
#